data_AF-A0A420VDD0-F1
#
_entry.id   AF-A0A420VDD0-F1
#
_cell.length_a   1.000
_cell.length_b   1.000
_cell.length_c   1.000
_cell.angle_alpha   90.00
_cell.angle_beta   90.00
_cell.angle_gamma   90.00
#
_symmetry.space_group_name_H-M   'P 1'
#
loop_
_entity.id
_entity.type
_entity.pdbx_description
1 polymer ?
#
loop_
_entity_poly.entity_id
_entity_poly.type
_entity_poly.pdbx_seq_one_letter_code
_entity_poly.pdbx_strand_id
1 'polypeptide(L)'
;MKSKLFLFFTVVLLASQSSALTPEIHVEGKKELTVYNREGEAVHSIPLEPKDLQAKTEEASPAIERTSQALVVDGEGNVLDKISLEKNIRDDAFHTAAIGARVATVAIAADEEFRSANSNWTSTAATLVEEMDDAFNRDHNFDLDIKLYISWSSQGSSPEQLLDDLRKDWASKYNYDFLIGFSNDSHILSVGGIAYVYSSNPSTMAVSLVNGTQSYSGIWHAGQHELSHNFGAGHHSSSDYTKCIMNYHYAYTVDYWDSTHGSIIARNKSWFGKAY
;
A
#
# COMPACT_ATOMS: atom_id res chain seq x y z
N MET A 1 56.99 -14.61 51.29
CA MET A 1 55.96 -15.37 50.54
C MET A 1 54.67 -15.35 51.34
N LYS A 2 53.72 -14.49 50.97
CA LYS A 2 52.33 -14.50 51.47
C LYS A 2 51.42 -14.29 50.25
N SER A 3 50.71 -15.35 49.89
CA SER A 3 49.75 -15.38 48.79
C SER A 3 48.55 -14.49 49.11
N LYS A 4 48.20 -13.58 48.21
CA LYS A 4 46.94 -12.83 48.24
C LYS A 4 45.88 -13.67 47.53
N LEU A 5 44.87 -14.09 48.27
CA LEU A 5 43.68 -14.76 47.78
C LEU A 5 42.83 -13.73 47.01
N PHE A 6 42.77 -13.85 45.68
CA PHE A 6 41.83 -13.09 44.85
C PHE A 6 40.51 -13.88 44.78
N LEU A 7 39.44 -13.34 45.37
CA LEU A 7 38.08 -13.82 45.19
C LEU A 7 37.58 -13.27 43.84
N PHE A 8 37.38 -14.14 42.85
CA PHE A 8 36.63 -13.81 41.64
C PHE A 8 35.14 -14.01 41.93
N PHE A 9 34.38 -12.93 41.96
CA PHE A 9 32.91 -12.97 41.93
C PHE A 9 32.47 -13.08 40.47
N THR A 10 32.07 -14.27 40.04
CA THR A 10 31.40 -14.46 38.74
C THR A 10 29.92 -14.15 38.93
N VAL A 11 29.48 -12.96 38.52
CA VAL A 11 28.06 -12.63 38.39
C VAL A 11 27.56 -13.35 37.13
N VAL A 12 26.76 -14.40 37.31
CA VAL A 12 25.99 -15.00 36.22
C VAL A 12 24.80 -14.08 35.96
N LEU A 13 24.88 -13.29 34.89
CA LEU A 13 23.73 -12.56 34.36
C LEU A 13 22.81 -13.56 33.66
N LEU A 14 21.74 -13.99 34.35
CA LEU A 14 20.63 -14.68 33.71
C LEU A 14 19.85 -13.65 32.90
N ALA A 15 20.14 -13.57 31.60
CA ALA A 15 19.28 -12.88 30.65
C ALA A 15 17.98 -13.68 30.51
N SER A 16 16.94 -13.27 31.24
CA SER A 16 15.58 -13.71 30.97
C SER A 16 15.17 -13.16 29.61
N GLN A 17 15.20 -14.00 28.57
CA GLN A 17 14.51 -13.69 27.33
C GLN A 17 13.01 -13.74 27.62
N SER A 18 12.42 -12.58 27.89
CA SER A 18 10.98 -12.41 27.76
C SER A 18 10.67 -12.36 26.27
N SER A 19 10.41 -13.51 25.68
CA SER A 19 9.74 -13.59 24.38
C SER A 19 8.35 -12.98 24.57
N ALA A 20 8.20 -11.70 24.26
CA ALA A 20 6.88 -11.13 24.08
C ALA A 20 6.25 -11.89 22.90
N LEU A 21 5.36 -12.83 23.24
CA LEU A 21 4.50 -13.50 22.27
C LEU A 21 3.64 -12.41 21.63
N THR A 22 4.01 -11.97 20.43
CA THR A 22 3.09 -11.30 19.53
C THR A 22 1.90 -12.25 19.33
N PRO A 23 0.66 -11.84 19.62
CA PRO A 23 -0.49 -12.71 19.46
C PRO A 23 -0.58 -13.14 17.99
N GLU A 24 -0.64 -14.45 17.79
CA GLU A 24 -0.83 -15.08 16.48
C GLU A 24 -2.32 -14.93 16.11
N ILE A 25 -2.66 -13.90 15.34
CA ILE A 25 -4.04 -13.64 14.92
C ILE A 25 -4.41 -14.66 13.85
N HIS A 26 -5.24 -15.63 14.21
CA HIS A 26 -5.80 -16.60 13.28
C HIS A 26 -6.97 -15.96 12.52
N VAL A 27 -6.73 -15.56 11.27
CA VAL A 27 -7.81 -15.23 10.34
C VAL A 27 -8.37 -16.54 9.78
N GLU A 28 -9.58 -16.91 10.20
CA GLU A 28 -10.21 -18.17 9.82
C GLU A 28 -10.60 -18.18 8.33
N GLY A 29 -9.88 -19.00 7.54
CA GLY A 29 -10.30 -19.63 6.30
C GLY A 29 -11.24 -18.86 5.35
N LYS A 30 -10.79 -17.76 4.76
CA LYS A 30 -11.38 -17.25 3.51
C LYS A 30 -10.62 -17.83 2.32
N LYS A 31 -11.35 -18.50 1.43
CA LYS A 31 -10.83 -19.08 0.19
C LYS A 31 -10.32 -17.93 -0.70
N GLU A 32 -9.07 -17.99 -1.13
CA GLU A 32 -8.51 -17.09 -2.14
C GLU A 32 -9.44 -17.09 -3.36
N LEU A 33 -10.07 -15.95 -3.63
CA LEU A 33 -11.00 -15.81 -4.75
C LEU A 33 -10.27 -15.08 -5.87
N THR A 34 -9.46 -15.79 -6.65
CA THR A 34 -8.96 -15.25 -7.92
C THR A 34 -10.15 -15.15 -8.88
N VAL A 35 -10.66 -13.93 -9.07
CA VAL A 35 -11.66 -13.64 -10.10
C VAL A 35 -10.93 -13.10 -11.32
N TYR A 36 -11.34 -13.49 -12.52
CA TYR A 36 -10.77 -12.89 -13.73
C TYR A 36 -11.73 -11.80 -14.23
N ASN A 37 -11.19 -10.65 -14.61
CA ASN A 37 -11.98 -9.62 -15.28
C ASN A 37 -12.32 -10.06 -16.72
N ARG A 38 -13.11 -9.23 -17.42
CA ARG A 38 -13.54 -9.52 -18.80
C ARG A 38 -12.39 -9.56 -19.81
N GLU A 39 -11.24 -9.01 -19.46
CA GLU A 39 -10.01 -8.97 -20.27
C GLU A 39 -9.03 -10.10 -19.90
N GLY A 40 -9.38 -10.95 -18.92
CA GLY A 40 -8.57 -12.09 -18.50
C GLY A 40 -7.51 -11.78 -17.44
N GLU A 41 -7.53 -10.59 -16.84
CA GLU A 41 -6.63 -10.23 -15.75
C GLU A 41 -7.15 -10.79 -14.43
N ALA A 42 -6.27 -11.37 -13.62
CA ALA A 42 -6.62 -11.84 -12.30
C ALA A 42 -6.89 -10.64 -11.37
N VAL A 43 -7.89 -10.78 -10.51
CA VAL A 43 -8.34 -9.81 -9.52
C VAL A 43 -8.22 -10.46 -8.17
N HIS A 44 -7.47 -9.82 -7.28
CA HIS A 44 -7.15 -10.31 -5.95
C HIS A 44 -7.60 -9.27 -4.93
N SER A 45 -8.00 -9.73 -3.74
CA SER A 45 -8.40 -8.87 -2.64
C SER A 45 -7.80 -9.33 -1.32
N ILE A 46 -7.52 -8.36 -0.46
CA ILE A 46 -7.20 -8.57 0.95
C ILE A 46 -8.47 -8.62 1.82
N PRO A 47 -8.56 -9.54 2.81
CA PRO A 47 -9.60 -9.50 3.84
C PRO A 47 -9.59 -8.18 4.61
N LEU A 48 -10.70 -7.79 5.24
CA LEU A 48 -10.73 -6.62 6.13
C LEU A 48 -9.70 -6.71 7.26
N GLU A 49 -9.19 -5.55 7.66
CA GLU A 49 -8.39 -5.38 8.87
C GLU A 49 -9.09 -6.01 10.09
N PRO A 50 -8.40 -6.90 10.83
CA PRO A 50 -8.88 -7.43 12.10
C PRO A 50 -9.24 -6.33 13.12
N LYS A 51 -10.38 -6.48 13.80
CA LYS A 51 -10.89 -5.48 14.76
C LYS A 51 -9.94 -5.18 15.92
N ASP A 52 -9.08 -6.13 16.27
CA ASP A 52 -8.09 -6.01 17.34
C ASP A 52 -6.85 -5.22 16.91
N LEU A 53 -6.63 -5.03 15.61
CA LEU A 53 -5.57 -4.17 15.06
C LEU A 53 -6.02 -2.73 14.84
N GLN A 54 -7.34 -2.49 14.79
CA GLN A 54 -7.89 -1.13 14.61
C GLN A 54 -7.50 -0.23 15.79
N ALA A 55 -6.47 0.59 15.58
CA ALA A 55 -6.04 1.59 16.54
C ALA A 55 -7.12 2.66 16.72
N LYS A 56 -7.28 3.15 17.96
CA LYS A 56 -8.32 4.15 18.29
C LYS A 56 -8.02 5.55 17.75
N THR A 57 -6.74 5.84 17.51
CA THR A 57 -6.23 7.10 16.97
C THR A 57 -4.78 6.86 16.54
N GLU A 58 -4.49 7.14 15.28
CA GLU A 58 -3.13 7.24 14.74
C GLU A 58 -2.99 8.61 14.09
N GLU A 59 -1.89 9.29 14.38
CA GLU A 59 -1.53 10.52 13.67
C GLU A 59 -0.70 10.17 12.45
N ALA A 60 -1.15 10.60 11.27
CA ALA A 60 -0.40 10.48 10.02
C ALA A 60 0.89 11.32 10.09
N SER A 61 2.04 10.74 9.77
CA SER A 61 3.30 11.46 9.62
C SER A 61 4.19 10.81 8.55
N PRO A 62 3.69 10.67 7.30
CA PRO A 62 4.44 9.98 6.26
C PRO A 62 5.73 10.71 5.94
N ALA A 63 6.74 9.93 5.56
CA ALA A 63 7.87 10.47 4.84
C ALA A 63 7.38 10.93 3.46
N ILE A 64 7.71 12.16 3.08
CA ILE A 64 7.44 12.71 1.75
C ILE A 64 8.81 13.01 1.15
N GLU A 65 9.19 12.20 0.17
CA GLU A 65 10.52 12.14 -0.40
C GLU A 65 10.76 13.28 -1.38
N ARG A 66 9.67 13.78 -1.99
CA ARG A 66 9.72 14.67 -3.14
C ARG A 66 8.64 15.74 -3.09
N THR A 67 9.04 16.96 -3.48
CA THR A 67 8.05 17.98 -3.81
C THR A 67 7.43 17.64 -5.16
N SER A 68 6.10 17.56 -5.20
CA SER A 68 5.33 17.29 -6.41
C SER A 68 4.22 18.31 -6.63
N GLN A 69 3.87 18.50 -7.90
CA GLN A 69 2.72 19.28 -8.30
C GLN A 69 1.69 18.36 -8.93
N ALA A 70 0.49 18.37 -8.36
CA ALA A 70 -0.61 17.54 -8.80
C ALA A 70 -1.81 18.40 -9.21
N LEU A 71 -2.53 17.95 -10.22
CA LEU A 71 -3.81 18.54 -10.62
C LEU A 71 -4.95 17.92 -9.81
N VAL A 72 -6.00 18.68 -9.56
CA VAL A 72 -7.27 18.19 -9.01
C VAL A 72 -8.33 18.31 -10.10
N VAL A 73 -9.06 17.24 -10.39
CA VAL A 73 -10.11 17.21 -11.41
C VAL A 73 -11.47 16.80 -10.84
N ASP A 74 -12.54 17.28 -11.48
CA ASP A 74 -13.92 16.81 -11.23
C ASP A 74 -14.19 15.43 -11.86
N GLY A 75 -15.43 14.92 -11.71
CA GLY A 75 -15.85 13.63 -12.26
C GLY A 75 -15.87 13.59 -13.79
N GLU A 76 -15.91 14.74 -14.43
CA GLU A 76 -15.82 14.90 -15.88
C GLU A 76 -14.36 15.03 -16.37
N GLY A 77 -13.40 15.24 -15.46
CA GLY A 77 -11.97 15.39 -15.75
C GLY A 77 -11.53 16.83 -16.04
N ASN A 78 -12.38 17.82 -15.74
CA ASN A 78 -12.00 19.23 -15.82
C ASN A 78 -11.11 19.59 -14.63
N VAL A 79 -10.06 20.38 -14.88
CA VAL A 79 -9.15 20.85 -13.83
C VAL A 79 -9.85 21.88 -12.95
N LEU A 80 -9.94 21.57 -11.66
CA LEU A 80 -10.48 22.44 -10.62
C LEU A 80 -9.38 23.22 -9.89
N ASP A 81 -8.25 22.57 -9.63
CA ASP A 81 -7.18 23.14 -8.82
C ASP A 81 -5.82 22.49 -9.14
N LYS A 82 -4.76 23.05 -8.53
CA LYS A 82 -3.41 22.52 -8.55
C LYS A 82 -2.82 22.61 -7.14
N ILE A 83 -2.42 21.46 -6.60
CA ILE A 83 -1.83 21.38 -5.26
C ILE A 83 -0.34 21.03 -5.33
N SER A 84 0.40 21.46 -4.31
CA SER A 84 1.80 21.12 -4.11
C SER A 84 1.89 20.19 -2.90
N LEU A 85 2.47 19.01 -3.09
CA LEU A 85 2.91 18.15 -2.00
C LEU A 85 4.38 18.50 -1.73
N GLU A 86 4.73 18.90 -0.52
CA GLU A 86 6.08 19.38 -0.22
C GLU A 86 6.90 18.30 0.48
N LYS A 87 8.14 18.10 0.00
CA LYS A 87 9.12 17.23 0.64
C LYS A 87 9.28 17.59 2.12
N ASN A 88 9.21 16.59 3.00
CA ASN A 88 9.35 16.78 4.44
C ASN A 88 10.54 16.04 5.07
N ILE A 89 11.24 15.18 4.30
CA ILE A 89 12.46 14.49 4.75
C ILE A 89 13.74 15.19 4.30
N ARG A 90 14.87 14.81 4.91
CA ARG A 90 16.20 15.32 4.51
C ARG A 90 16.75 14.54 3.31
N ASP A 91 17.65 15.16 2.55
CA ASP A 91 18.28 14.56 1.36
C ASP A 91 19.18 13.34 1.67
N ASP A 92 19.59 13.17 2.93
CA ASP A 92 20.40 12.04 3.41
C ASP A 92 19.58 10.96 4.13
N ALA A 93 18.24 11.08 4.14
CA ALA A 93 17.36 10.11 4.75
C ALA A 93 17.33 8.81 3.92
N PHE A 94 17.24 7.67 4.63
CA PHE A 94 17.16 6.31 4.09
C PHE A 94 15.99 6.05 3.11
N HIS A 95 15.09 7.02 2.95
CA HIS A 95 13.90 6.96 2.10
C HIS A 95 14.08 7.73 0.78
N THR A 96 15.25 8.31 0.49
CA THR A 96 15.43 9.01 -0.80
C THR A 96 15.86 8.06 -1.92
N ALA A 97 15.05 7.98 -2.97
CA ALA A 97 15.36 7.25 -4.19
C ALA A 97 16.73 7.67 -4.77
N ALA A 98 17.71 6.76 -4.74
CA ALA A 98 19.08 7.00 -5.22
C ALA A 98 19.14 7.22 -6.76
N ILE A 99 20.29 7.68 -7.28
CA ILE A 99 20.53 7.76 -8.73
C ILE A 99 20.34 6.36 -9.34
N GLY A 100 19.40 6.21 -10.28
CA GLY A 100 18.95 4.93 -10.85
C GLY A 100 17.70 4.33 -10.22
N ALA A 101 17.13 4.96 -9.19
CA ALA A 101 15.79 4.67 -8.68
C ALA A 101 14.73 4.97 -9.73
N ARG A 102 13.54 4.37 -9.59
CA ARG A 102 12.43 4.60 -10.50
C ARG A 102 11.32 5.37 -9.80
N VAL A 103 10.83 6.39 -10.48
CA VAL A 103 9.75 7.24 -9.96
C VAL A 103 8.54 7.03 -10.86
N ALA A 104 7.48 6.48 -10.29
CA ALA A 104 6.23 6.20 -10.99
C ALA A 104 5.18 7.24 -10.68
N THR A 105 4.48 7.69 -11.71
CA THR A 105 3.45 8.70 -11.60
C THR A 105 2.13 8.09 -11.15
N VAL A 106 1.45 8.75 -10.22
CA VAL A 106 0.20 8.25 -9.62
C VAL A 106 -0.96 9.21 -9.88
N ALA A 107 -2.09 8.63 -10.28
CA ALA A 107 -3.40 9.22 -10.15
C ALA A 107 -4.13 8.61 -8.95
N ILE A 108 -4.66 9.47 -8.08
CA ILE A 108 -5.49 9.09 -6.96
C ILE A 108 -6.94 9.42 -7.30
N ALA A 109 -7.83 8.45 -7.14
CA ALA A 109 -9.27 8.67 -7.24
C ALA A 109 -9.93 8.46 -5.87
N ALA A 110 -10.81 9.37 -5.48
CA ALA A 110 -11.58 9.22 -4.25
C ALA A 110 -13.08 9.33 -4.56
N ASP A 111 -13.85 8.35 -4.12
CA ASP A 111 -15.31 8.35 -4.28
C ASP A 111 -15.98 9.44 -3.42
N GLU A 112 -17.27 9.66 -3.67
CA GLU A 112 -18.06 10.65 -2.97
C GLU A 112 -18.18 10.37 -1.46
N GLU A 113 -18.26 9.12 -1.03
CA GLU A 113 -18.32 8.73 0.38
C GLU A 113 -17.00 9.02 1.11
N PHE A 114 -15.85 8.70 0.50
CA PHE A 114 -14.53 8.96 1.07
C PHE A 114 -14.28 10.46 1.18
N ARG A 115 -14.61 11.21 0.11
CA ARG A 115 -14.50 12.68 0.12
C ARG A 115 -15.44 13.33 1.11
N SER A 116 -16.63 12.77 1.32
CA SER A 116 -17.59 13.25 2.32
C SER A 116 -17.10 13.01 3.75
N ALA A 117 -16.46 11.86 4.00
CA ALA A 117 -15.87 11.53 5.30
C ALA A 117 -14.59 12.32 5.61
N ASN A 118 -13.88 12.80 4.59
CA ASN A 118 -12.59 13.49 4.71
C ASN A 118 -12.65 14.88 4.08
N SER A 119 -12.87 15.92 4.90
CA SER A 119 -12.99 17.30 4.41
C SER A 119 -11.76 17.82 3.63
N ASN A 120 -10.58 17.27 3.90
CA ASN A 120 -9.35 17.48 3.14
C ASN A 120 -8.85 16.17 2.51
N TRP A 121 -9.74 15.49 1.78
CA TRP A 121 -9.49 14.16 1.23
C TRP A 121 -8.22 14.06 0.37
N THR A 122 -7.82 15.13 -0.34
CA THR A 122 -6.59 15.10 -1.16
C THR A 122 -5.37 14.96 -0.27
N SER A 123 -5.29 15.71 0.83
CA SER A 123 -4.21 15.56 1.81
C SER A 123 -4.25 14.19 2.49
N THR A 124 -5.44 13.71 2.89
CA THR A 124 -5.57 12.37 3.51
C THR A 124 -5.11 11.28 2.55
N ALA A 125 -5.55 11.31 1.30
CA ALA A 125 -5.19 10.32 0.30
C ALA A 125 -3.70 10.40 -0.08
N ALA A 126 -3.13 11.61 -0.13
CA ALA A 126 -1.68 11.79 -0.30
C ALA A 126 -0.92 11.08 0.80
N THR A 127 -1.25 11.38 2.07
CA THR A 127 -0.53 10.78 3.20
C THR A 127 -0.62 9.26 3.21
N LEU A 128 -1.76 8.70 2.81
CA LEU A 128 -1.92 7.26 2.71
C LEU A 128 -1.05 6.65 1.60
N VAL A 129 -0.94 7.30 0.44
CA VAL A 129 -0.11 6.82 -0.67
C VAL A 129 1.39 6.89 -0.34
N GLU A 130 1.84 7.91 0.39
CA GLU A 130 3.24 8.02 0.82
C GLU A 130 3.59 6.99 1.93
N GLU A 131 2.64 6.57 2.77
CA GLU A 131 2.89 5.40 3.65
C GLU A 131 2.90 4.08 2.86
N MET A 132 2.13 3.98 1.78
CA MET A 132 2.07 2.76 0.96
C MET A 132 3.39 2.49 0.23
N ASP A 133 4.11 3.53 -0.18
CA ASP A 133 5.30 3.39 -1.02
C ASP A 133 6.63 3.39 -0.24
N ASP A 134 6.60 3.74 1.04
CA ASP A 134 7.75 3.79 1.95
C ASP A 134 8.64 2.53 1.85
N ALA A 135 8.01 1.35 1.87
CA ALA A 135 8.70 0.07 1.73
C ALA A 135 9.20 -0.19 0.30
N PHE A 136 8.47 0.25 -0.73
CA PHE A 136 8.93 0.16 -2.12
C PHE A 136 10.17 1.01 -2.33
N ASN A 137 10.22 2.19 -1.70
CA ASN A 137 11.38 3.06 -1.78
C ASN A 137 12.57 2.42 -1.05
N ARG A 138 12.38 2.09 0.22
CA ARG A 138 13.41 1.48 1.09
C ARG A 138 14.01 0.19 0.51
N ASP A 139 13.16 -0.74 0.04
CA ASP A 139 13.58 -2.10 -0.31
C ASP A 139 13.82 -2.27 -1.82
N HIS A 140 13.26 -1.39 -2.64
CA HIS A 140 13.29 -1.52 -4.11
C HIS A 140 13.77 -0.28 -4.86
N ASN A 141 14.12 0.83 -4.20
CA ASN A 141 14.45 2.11 -4.85
C ASN A 141 13.38 2.49 -5.87
N PHE A 142 12.12 2.42 -5.45
CA PHE A 142 10.94 2.71 -6.25
C PHE A 142 10.02 3.65 -5.49
N ASP A 143 9.65 4.75 -6.12
CA ASP A 143 9.01 5.88 -5.47
C ASP A 143 7.74 6.27 -6.23
N LEU A 144 6.71 6.71 -5.54
CA LEU A 144 5.47 7.20 -6.13
C LEU A 144 5.47 8.73 -6.16
N ASP A 145 5.05 9.27 -7.31
CA ASP A 145 4.97 10.71 -7.53
C ASP A 145 3.54 11.06 -7.92
N ILE A 146 2.78 11.57 -6.95
CA ILE A 146 1.36 11.90 -7.12
C ILE A 146 1.22 13.08 -8.09
N LYS A 147 0.53 12.87 -9.20
CA LYS A 147 0.33 13.87 -10.27
C LYS A 147 -1.12 14.29 -10.47
N LEU A 148 -2.08 13.50 -10.01
CA LEU A 148 -3.49 13.75 -10.26
C LEU A 148 -4.36 13.28 -9.09
N TYR A 149 -5.31 14.11 -8.71
CA TYR A 149 -6.42 13.80 -7.81
C TYR A 149 -7.73 13.86 -8.59
N ILE A 150 -8.55 12.83 -8.47
CA ILE A 150 -9.78 12.65 -9.23
C ILE A 150 -10.95 12.58 -8.25
N SER A 151 -11.93 13.46 -8.44
CA SER A 151 -13.23 13.36 -7.77
C SER A 151 -14.07 12.30 -8.48
N TRP A 152 -13.94 11.04 -8.08
CA TRP A 152 -14.67 9.94 -8.70
C TRP A 152 -16.09 9.85 -8.12
N SER A 153 -17.02 9.40 -8.96
CA SER A 153 -18.39 9.05 -8.57
C SER A 153 -18.58 7.56 -8.79
N SER A 154 -18.36 6.76 -7.75
CA SER A 154 -18.24 5.31 -7.90
C SER A 154 -19.56 4.65 -8.24
N GLN A 155 -19.54 3.67 -9.15
CA GLN A 155 -20.70 2.86 -9.47
C GLN A 155 -20.37 1.38 -9.40
N GLY A 156 -21.25 0.60 -8.79
CA GLY A 156 -21.09 -0.85 -8.70
C GLY A 156 -21.86 -1.43 -7.52
N SER A 157 -22.05 -2.74 -7.54
CA SER A 157 -22.70 -3.47 -6.44
C SER A 157 -21.80 -4.55 -5.82
N SER A 158 -20.50 -4.56 -6.15
CA SER A 158 -19.49 -5.44 -5.56
C SER A 158 -18.10 -4.79 -5.66
N PRO A 159 -17.10 -5.25 -4.87
CA PRO A 159 -15.74 -4.73 -4.96
C PRO A 159 -15.14 -4.82 -6.37
N GLU A 160 -15.38 -5.93 -7.08
CA GLU A 160 -14.88 -6.13 -8.45
C GLU A 160 -15.54 -5.17 -9.44
N GLN A 161 -16.83 -4.87 -9.24
CA GLN A 161 -17.54 -3.91 -10.08
C GLN A 161 -17.04 -2.49 -9.84
N LEU A 162 -16.77 -2.12 -8.58
CA LEU A 162 -16.18 -0.81 -8.24
C LEU A 162 -14.77 -0.67 -8.81
N LEU A 163 -13.94 -1.71 -8.76
CA LEU A 163 -12.60 -1.71 -9.37
C LEU A 163 -12.69 -1.56 -10.90
N ASP A 164 -13.61 -2.29 -11.54
CA ASP A 164 -13.82 -2.22 -12.99
C ASP A 164 -14.41 -0.88 -13.43
N ASP A 165 -15.26 -0.26 -12.61
CA ASP A 165 -15.79 1.10 -12.79
C ASP A 165 -14.67 2.14 -12.74
N LEU A 166 -13.86 2.13 -11.67
CA LEU A 166 -12.69 3.00 -11.52
C LEU A 166 -11.76 2.88 -12.74
N ARG A 167 -11.46 1.65 -13.17
CA ARG A 167 -10.61 1.40 -14.33
C ARG A 167 -11.21 1.97 -15.60
N LYS A 168 -12.49 1.71 -15.88
CA LYS A 168 -13.15 2.15 -17.12
C LYS A 168 -13.19 3.67 -17.23
N ASP A 169 -13.48 4.35 -16.13
CA ASP A 169 -13.65 5.79 -16.14
C ASP A 169 -12.32 6.54 -16.32
N TRP A 170 -11.22 5.97 -15.76
CA TRP A 170 -10.00 6.75 -15.56
C TRP A 170 -8.72 6.12 -16.12
N ALA A 171 -8.57 4.79 -16.16
CA ALA A 171 -7.29 4.13 -16.47
C ALA A 171 -6.71 4.48 -17.85
N SER A 172 -7.58 4.77 -18.83
CA SER A 172 -7.20 5.14 -20.20
C SER A 172 -7.28 6.63 -20.49
N LYS A 173 -7.83 7.43 -19.56
CA LYS A 173 -8.07 8.87 -19.74
C LYS A 173 -6.80 9.69 -19.53
N TYR A 174 -5.91 9.19 -18.68
CA TYR A 174 -4.62 9.79 -18.39
C TYR A 174 -3.50 8.77 -18.62
N ASN A 175 -2.28 9.29 -18.76
CA ASN A 175 -1.08 8.48 -19.01
C ASN A 175 -0.15 8.58 -17.80
N TYR A 176 -0.57 8.01 -16.68
CA TYR A 176 0.26 7.78 -15.49
C TYR A 176 0.57 6.29 -15.34
N ASP A 177 1.33 5.92 -14.32
CA ASP A 177 1.73 4.53 -14.08
C ASP A 177 0.68 3.78 -13.25
N PHE A 178 0.15 4.42 -12.19
CA PHE A 178 -0.85 3.85 -11.29
C PHE A 178 -2.10 4.70 -11.16
N LEU A 179 -3.23 4.02 -10.98
CA LEU A 179 -4.50 4.56 -10.53
C LEU A 179 -4.88 3.90 -9.20
N ILE A 180 -4.80 4.66 -8.11
CA ILE A 180 -5.14 4.19 -6.76
C ILE A 180 -6.47 4.82 -6.35
N GLY A 181 -7.48 3.98 -6.16
CA GLY A 181 -8.79 4.37 -5.67
C GLY A 181 -8.90 4.27 -4.16
N PHE A 182 -9.59 5.22 -3.53
CA PHE A 182 -10.06 5.13 -2.15
C PHE A 182 -11.58 5.23 -2.15
N SER A 183 -12.22 4.26 -1.50
CA SER A 183 -13.67 4.17 -1.46
C SER A 183 -14.21 3.89 -0.07
N ASN A 184 -15.29 4.59 0.28
CA ASN A 184 -16.11 4.29 1.45
C ASN A 184 -17.50 3.75 1.05
N ASP A 185 -17.70 3.39 -0.23
CA ASP A 185 -18.92 2.76 -0.73
C ASP A 185 -19.24 1.49 0.07
N SER A 186 -20.51 1.33 0.46
CA SER A 186 -20.98 0.16 1.20
C SER A 186 -20.66 -1.20 0.56
N HIS A 187 -20.46 -1.26 -0.76
CA HIS A 187 -20.16 -2.48 -1.51
C HIS A 187 -18.69 -2.89 -1.42
N ILE A 188 -17.76 -1.98 -1.07
CA ILE A 188 -16.35 -2.34 -0.83
C ILE A 188 -16.11 -2.94 0.56
N LEU A 189 -17.05 -2.73 1.50
CA LEU A 189 -16.90 -3.05 2.93
C LEU A 189 -16.75 -4.55 3.26
N SER A 190 -16.68 -5.43 2.27
CA SER A 190 -16.42 -6.86 2.44
C SER A 190 -14.93 -7.24 2.35
N VAL A 191 -14.08 -6.31 1.88
CA VAL A 191 -12.63 -6.48 1.66
C VAL A 191 -11.88 -5.24 2.18
N GLY A 192 -10.59 -5.38 2.47
CA GLY A 192 -9.72 -4.25 2.80
C GLY A 192 -9.21 -3.49 1.57
N GLY A 193 -9.21 -4.15 0.42
CA GLY A 193 -8.74 -3.64 -0.86
C GLY A 193 -8.92 -4.69 -1.95
N ILE A 194 -8.74 -4.27 -3.20
CA ILE A 194 -8.80 -5.11 -4.38
C ILE A 194 -7.98 -4.51 -5.52
N ALA A 195 -7.27 -5.35 -6.28
CA ALA A 195 -6.42 -4.90 -7.38
C ALA A 195 -6.37 -5.90 -8.53
N TYR A 196 -5.95 -5.40 -9.70
CA TYR A 196 -5.54 -6.26 -10.81
C TYR A 196 -4.12 -6.79 -10.60
N VAL A 197 -3.95 -8.08 -10.92
CA VAL A 197 -2.66 -8.77 -10.97
C VAL A 197 -2.22 -8.87 -12.42
N TYR A 198 -1.14 -8.16 -12.76
CA TYR A 198 -0.62 -8.14 -14.12
C TYR A 198 0.46 -9.20 -14.34
N SER A 199 0.33 -9.98 -15.43
CA SER A 199 1.36 -10.95 -15.86
C SER A 199 2.46 -10.33 -16.72
N SER A 200 2.26 -9.09 -17.16
CA SER A 200 3.18 -8.28 -17.98
C SER A 200 2.88 -6.80 -17.78
N ASN A 201 3.77 -5.91 -18.23
CA ASN A 201 3.53 -4.47 -18.20
C ASN A 201 2.14 -4.10 -18.77
N PRO A 202 1.25 -3.46 -17.98
CA PRO A 202 -0.07 -3.07 -18.47
C PRO A 202 0.01 -2.01 -19.57
N SER A 203 -0.98 -2.00 -20.46
CA SER A 203 -1.09 -1.02 -21.55
C SER A 203 -1.71 0.31 -21.11
N THR A 204 -2.29 0.35 -19.91
CA THR A 204 -2.90 1.51 -19.24
C THR A 204 -2.36 1.62 -17.82
N MET A 205 -2.84 2.59 -17.05
CA MET A 205 -2.56 2.64 -15.60
C MET A 205 -2.87 1.30 -14.93
N ALA A 206 -1.97 0.85 -14.06
CA ALA A 206 -2.23 -0.27 -13.17
C ALA A 206 -3.20 0.17 -12.06
N VAL A 207 -4.22 -0.63 -11.78
CA VAL A 207 -5.34 -0.18 -10.92
C VAL A 207 -5.43 -0.98 -9.62
N SER A 208 -5.58 -0.24 -8.53
CA SER A 208 -5.85 -0.74 -7.18
C SER A 208 -6.96 0.09 -6.55
N LEU A 209 -7.79 -0.52 -5.71
CA LEU A 209 -8.89 0.14 -4.99
C LEU A 209 -8.85 -0.29 -3.52
N VAL A 210 -8.83 0.68 -2.61
CA VAL A 210 -8.66 0.46 -1.16
C VAL A 210 -9.92 0.89 -0.41
N ASN A 211 -10.30 0.08 0.58
CA ASN A 211 -11.39 0.39 1.49
C ASN A 211 -10.94 1.43 2.53
N GLY A 212 -11.47 2.64 2.43
CA GLY A 212 -11.15 3.79 3.27
C GLY A 212 -11.84 3.82 4.63
N THR A 213 -12.64 2.81 4.99
CA THR A 213 -13.30 2.75 6.31
C THR A 213 -12.49 2.01 7.38
N GLN A 214 -11.29 1.57 7.05
CA GLN A 214 -10.37 0.88 7.97
C GLN A 214 -9.63 1.90 8.85
N SER A 215 -8.79 1.43 9.78
CA SER A 215 -7.87 2.33 10.50
C SER A 215 -6.88 2.97 9.53
N TYR A 216 -6.22 4.07 9.92
CA TYR A 216 -5.20 4.70 9.07
C TYR A 216 -4.12 3.69 8.65
N SER A 217 -3.57 2.94 9.61
CA SER A 217 -2.63 1.86 9.33
C SER A 217 -3.23 0.75 8.49
N GLY A 218 -4.48 0.37 8.75
CA GLY A 218 -5.20 -0.60 7.94
C GLY A 218 -5.29 -0.19 6.47
N ILE A 219 -5.58 1.07 6.19
CA ILE A 219 -5.72 1.58 4.82
C ILE A 219 -4.39 1.53 4.07
N TRP A 220 -3.29 2.02 4.66
CA TRP A 220 -2.01 2.02 3.93
C TRP A 220 -1.42 0.61 3.79
N HIS A 221 -1.60 -0.28 4.77
CA HIS A 221 -1.19 -1.68 4.65
C HIS A 221 -1.96 -2.39 3.52
N ALA A 222 -3.28 -2.21 3.47
CA ALA A 222 -4.09 -2.74 2.38
C ALA A 222 -3.64 -2.14 1.04
N GLY A 223 -3.38 -0.84 0.97
CA GLY A 223 -2.86 -0.22 -0.24
C GLY A 223 -1.50 -0.74 -0.70
N GLN A 224 -0.55 -0.97 0.21
CA GLN A 224 0.74 -1.58 -0.12
C GLN A 224 0.56 -3.01 -0.66
N HIS A 225 -0.34 -3.78 -0.06
CA HIS A 225 -0.71 -5.11 -0.52
C HIS A 225 -1.30 -5.09 -1.94
N GLU A 226 -2.31 -4.25 -2.16
CA GLU A 226 -2.98 -4.12 -3.46
C GLU A 226 -2.03 -3.57 -4.54
N LEU A 227 -1.19 -2.60 -4.20
CA LEU A 227 -0.18 -2.07 -5.10
C LEU A 227 0.84 -3.15 -5.50
N SER A 228 1.17 -4.08 -4.60
CA SER A 228 2.06 -5.20 -4.92
C SER A 228 1.48 -6.14 -5.98
N HIS A 229 0.16 -6.35 -5.99
CA HIS A 229 -0.53 -7.10 -7.06
C HIS A 229 -0.29 -6.47 -8.43
N ASN A 230 -0.20 -5.14 -8.51
CA ASN A 230 0.07 -4.46 -9.78
C ASN A 230 1.45 -4.81 -10.38
N PHE A 231 2.42 -5.26 -9.56
CA PHE A 231 3.70 -5.79 -10.03
C PHE A 231 3.63 -7.29 -10.39
N GLY A 232 2.47 -7.92 -10.31
CA GLY A 232 2.27 -9.35 -10.56
C GLY A 232 2.55 -10.24 -9.35
N ALA A 233 2.65 -9.68 -8.15
CA ALA A 233 2.76 -10.47 -6.92
C ALA A 233 1.41 -11.18 -6.66
N GLY A 234 1.43 -12.49 -6.40
CA GLY A 234 0.25 -13.21 -5.90
C GLY A 234 0.15 -13.15 -4.38
N HIS A 235 -0.82 -13.85 -3.80
CA HIS A 235 -0.82 -14.10 -2.36
C HIS A 235 0.10 -15.27 -2.00
N HIS A 236 0.45 -15.33 -0.72
CA HIS A 236 0.77 -16.61 -0.09
C HIS A 236 -0.49 -17.50 -0.01
N SER A 237 -0.28 -18.83 0.02
CA SER A 237 -1.38 -19.75 0.31
C SER A 237 -1.91 -19.54 1.73
N SER A 238 -3.19 -19.81 1.99
CA SER A 238 -3.80 -19.60 3.30
C SER A 238 -3.19 -20.41 4.46
N SER A 239 -2.48 -21.50 4.14
CA SER A 239 -1.74 -22.34 5.09
C SER A 239 -0.28 -21.90 5.32
N ASP A 240 0.18 -20.87 4.62
CA ASP A 240 1.52 -20.32 4.76
C ASP A 240 1.53 -19.21 5.83
N TYR A 241 2.52 -19.24 6.71
CA TYR A 241 2.71 -18.27 7.80
C TYR A 241 4.03 -17.50 7.65
N THR A 242 4.53 -17.39 6.43
CA THR A 242 5.66 -16.51 6.11
C THR A 242 5.25 -15.06 6.34
N LYS A 243 6.00 -14.34 7.18
CA LYS A 243 5.81 -12.91 7.40
C LYS A 243 6.09 -12.14 6.12
N CYS A 244 5.04 -11.58 5.54
CA CYS A 244 5.06 -10.91 4.26
C CYS A 244 3.77 -10.09 4.15
N ILE A 245 3.84 -8.89 3.57
CA ILE A 245 2.67 -8.06 3.30
C ILE A 245 1.66 -8.80 2.41
N MET A 246 2.11 -9.71 1.53
CA MET A 246 1.25 -10.54 0.65
C MET A 246 0.60 -11.75 1.35
N ASN A 247 0.76 -11.87 2.67
CA ASN A 247 0.16 -12.93 3.46
C ASN A 247 -0.96 -12.37 4.33
N TYR A 248 -2.18 -12.90 4.21
CA TYR A 248 -3.35 -12.45 4.97
C TYR A 248 -3.16 -12.43 6.49
N HIS A 249 -2.31 -13.30 7.05
CA HIS A 249 -2.03 -13.32 8.48
C HIS A 249 -1.18 -12.13 8.95
N TYR A 250 -0.43 -11.52 8.04
CA TYR A 250 0.55 -10.48 8.35
C TYR A 250 0.34 -9.17 7.62
N ALA A 251 -0.55 -9.13 6.62
CA ALA A 251 -0.76 -8.00 5.73
C ALA A 251 -1.10 -6.68 6.43
N TYR A 252 -1.53 -6.71 7.69
CA TYR A 252 -1.82 -5.53 8.53
C TYR A 252 -0.83 -5.30 9.68
N THR A 253 0.29 -6.02 9.69
CA THR A 253 1.26 -6.02 10.80
C THR A 253 2.72 -5.95 10.35
N VAL A 254 2.96 -6.05 9.04
CA VAL A 254 4.28 -5.95 8.43
C VAL A 254 4.18 -5.09 7.19
N ASP A 255 5.28 -4.44 6.84
CA ASP A 255 5.42 -3.53 5.70
C ASP A 255 6.47 -4.05 4.69
N TYR A 256 6.83 -5.33 4.73
CA TYR A 256 7.89 -5.89 3.88
C TYR A 256 7.45 -7.16 3.17
N TRP A 257 8.18 -7.50 2.11
CA TRP A 257 8.00 -8.71 1.33
C TRP A 257 8.97 -9.81 1.74
N ASP A 258 8.55 -11.07 1.61
CA ASP A 258 9.48 -12.19 1.61
C ASP A 258 10.38 -12.15 0.36
N SER A 259 11.36 -13.05 0.28
CA SER A 259 12.29 -13.08 -0.85
C SER A 259 11.60 -13.33 -2.20
N THR A 260 10.48 -14.05 -2.21
CA THR A 260 9.75 -14.40 -3.43
C THR A 260 9.03 -13.19 -3.99
N HIS A 261 8.19 -12.54 -3.18
CA HIS A 261 7.44 -11.36 -3.57
C HIS A 261 8.36 -10.16 -3.83
N GLY A 262 9.40 -9.98 -2.99
CA GLY A 262 10.41 -8.95 -3.22
C GLY A 262 11.16 -9.13 -4.54
N SER A 263 11.41 -10.38 -4.97
CA SER A 263 12.01 -10.66 -6.28
C SER A 263 11.07 -10.36 -7.45
N ILE A 264 9.75 -10.53 -7.27
CA ILE A 264 8.75 -10.18 -8.28
C ILE A 264 8.73 -8.67 -8.48
N ILE A 265 8.63 -7.89 -7.38
CA ILE A 265 8.63 -6.43 -7.43
C ILE A 265 9.94 -5.91 -8.01
N ALA A 266 11.10 -6.40 -7.54
CA ALA A 266 12.40 -5.97 -8.04
C ALA A 266 12.57 -6.21 -9.56
N ARG A 267 11.98 -7.29 -10.10
CA ARG A 267 12.00 -7.59 -11.53
C ARG A 267 11.04 -6.68 -12.31
N ASN A 268 9.82 -6.53 -11.81
CA ASN A 268 8.71 -5.93 -12.53
C ASN A 268 8.59 -4.42 -12.31
N LYS A 269 9.35 -3.82 -11.37
CA LYS A 269 9.41 -2.36 -11.21
C LYS A 269 9.83 -1.60 -12.45
N SER A 270 10.48 -2.27 -13.40
CA SER A 270 10.83 -1.72 -14.71
C SER A 270 9.63 -1.46 -15.63
N TRP A 271 8.46 -2.01 -15.31
CA TRP A 271 7.20 -1.73 -16.01
C TRP A 271 6.76 -0.28 -15.82
N PHE A 272 7.05 0.28 -14.65
CA PHE A 272 6.53 1.56 -14.20
C PHE A 272 7.63 2.59 -14.02
N GLY A 273 7.25 3.86 -14.12
CA GLY A 273 8.10 5.00 -13.81
C GLY A 273 9.29 5.17 -14.74
N LYS A 274 10.09 6.19 -14.47
CA LYS A 274 11.33 6.48 -15.21
C LYS A 274 12.52 6.45 -14.26
N ALA A 275 13.68 6.08 -14.78
CA ALA A 275 14.93 6.18 -14.04
C ALA A 275 15.19 7.65 -13.70
N TYR A 276 15.52 7.91 -12.43
CA TYR A 276 15.85 9.21 -11.86
C TYR A 276 17.37 9.40 -11.77
#